data_AF-A0AB34ILH7-F1
#
_entry.id   AF-A0AB34ILH7-F1
#
_cell.length_a   1.000
_cell.length_b   1.000
_cell.length_c   1.000
_cell.angle_alpha   90.00
_cell.angle_beta   90.00
_cell.angle_gamma   90.00
#
_symmetry.space_group_name_H-M   'P 1'
#
loop_
_entity.id
_entity.type
_entity.pdbx_description
1 polymer ?
#
loop_
_entity_poly.entity_id
_entity_poly.type
_entity_poly.pdbx_seq_one_letter_code
_entity_poly.pdbx_strand_id
1 'polypeptide(L)'
;MNEVPEYQQEFLEYHDITCEPTQPHRCTRCGDEDLDQVYCSSTGFKQEVRCLAASHTNNSDQESYMTFQSCAERASTFSGLVKFELLMVLLFAISFSFATKRKKKLLAIQHHRIASYLSH
;
A
#
# COMPACT_ATOMS: atom_id res chain seq x y z
N MET A 1 10.48 -34.94 40.90
CA MET A 1 9.13 -34.37 40.74
C MET A 1 9.29 -32.89 41.02
N ASN A 2 9.39 -32.07 39.98
CA ASN A 2 9.57 -30.63 40.11
C ASN A 2 8.21 -29.99 39.85
N GLU A 3 7.70 -29.28 40.86
CA GLU A 3 6.47 -28.50 40.80
C GLU A 3 6.70 -27.28 39.89
N VAL A 4 5.89 -27.18 38.84
CA VAL A 4 5.83 -26.04 37.92
C VAL A 4 4.87 -25.03 38.54
N PRO A 5 5.26 -23.77 38.80
CA PRO A 5 4.35 -22.80 39.37
C PRO A 5 3.31 -22.35 38.35
N GLU A 6 2.10 -22.26 38.88
CA GLU A 6 0.83 -21.83 38.31
C GLU A 6 0.92 -20.35 37.89
N TYR A 7 1.14 -20.08 36.60
CA TYR A 7 0.97 -18.72 36.08
C TYR A 7 -0.52 -18.46 35.92
N GLN A 8 -1.08 -17.71 36.88
CA GLN A 8 -2.36 -17.03 36.77
C GLN A 8 -2.42 -16.27 35.45
N GLN A 9 -3.20 -16.81 34.53
CA GLN A 9 -3.72 -16.11 33.38
C GLN A 9 -4.65 -15.02 33.93
N GLU A 10 -4.12 -13.81 34.10
CA GLU A 10 -4.95 -12.62 34.23
C GLU A 10 -5.87 -12.59 33.02
N PHE A 11 -7.15 -12.87 33.29
CA PHE A 11 -8.25 -12.62 32.38
C PHE A 11 -8.18 -11.13 32.00
N LEU A 12 -7.67 -10.85 30.80
CA LEU A 12 -7.93 -9.58 30.13
C LEU A 12 -9.44 -9.52 29.90
N GLU A 13 -10.13 -8.91 30.85
CA GLU A 13 -11.51 -8.50 30.72
C GLU A 13 -11.60 -7.64 29.46
N TYR A 14 -12.22 -8.20 28.42
CA TYR A 14 -12.38 -7.57 27.12
C TYR A 14 -13.27 -6.34 27.32
N HIS A 15 -12.67 -5.21 27.65
CA HIS A 15 -13.37 -3.93 27.60
C HIS A 15 -13.75 -3.73 26.13
N ASP A 16 -15.05 -3.63 25.85
CA ASP A 16 -15.57 -3.25 24.52
C ASP A 16 -15.20 -1.79 24.25
N ILE A 17 -13.92 -1.56 23.98
CA ILE A 17 -13.36 -0.27 23.60
C ILE A 17 -13.57 -0.14 22.10
N THR A 18 -14.61 0.59 21.71
CA THR A 18 -14.82 0.92 20.31
C THR A 18 -14.01 2.18 19.98
N CYS A 19 -13.05 2.04 19.06
CA CYS A 19 -12.24 3.16 18.58
C CYS A 19 -12.62 3.52 17.16
N GLU A 20 -12.93 4.79 16.92
CA GLU A 20 -13.20 5.34 15.60
C GLU A 20 -12.12 6.36 15.20
N PRO A 21 -11.69 6.38 13.94
CA PRO A 21 -10.71 7.36 13.47
C PRO A 21 -11.26 8.79 13.54
N THR A 22 -10.49 9.73 14.09
CA THR A 22 -10.91 11.14 14.17
C THR A 22 -10.98 11.80 12.79
N GLN A 23 -10.15 11.34 11.84
CA GLN A 23 -10.18 11.75 10.45
C GLN A 23 -10.10 10.54 9.51
N PRO A 24 -11.00 10.42 8.53
CA PRO A 24 -10.92 9.36 7.54
C PRO A 24 -9.63 9.52 6.72
N HIS A 25 -8.82 8.46 6.72
CA HIS A 25 -7.65 8.28 5.83
C HIS A 25 -6.43 9.17 6.08
N ARG A 26 -6.29 9.77 7.26
CA ARG A 26 -5.09 10.54 7.60
C ARG A 26 -4.11 9.71 8.43
N CYS A 27 -3.33 8.89 7.72
CA CYS A 27 -2.12 8.30 8.28
C CYS A 27 -0.99 9.32 8.25
N THR A 28 -0.36 9.53 9.40
CA THR A 28 0.79 10.43 9.54
C THR A 28 2.02 9.60 9.83
N ARG A 29 3.16 9.96 9.24
CA ARG A 29 4.42 9.29 9.53
C ARG A 29 4.80 9.54 10.99
N CYS A 30 5.29 8.51 11.67
CA CYS A 30 5.82 8.64 13.02
C CYS A 30 7.04 9.57 13.03
N GLY A 31 7.13 10.44 14.03
CA GLY A 31 8.32 11.25 14.28
C GLY A 31 9.42 10.42 14.95
N ASP A 32 10.62 10.98 15.05
CA ASP A 32 11.75 10.30 15.71
C ASP A 32 11.45 9.99 17.18
N GLU A 33 10.60 10.79 17.82
CA GLU A 33 10.16 10.61 19.21
C GLU A 33 9.17 9.45 19.39
N ASP A 34 8.49 9.03 18.32
CA ASP A 34 7.46 7.99 18.37
C ASP A 34 7.97 6.62 17.88
N LEU A 35 9.24 6.51 17.47
CA LEU A 35 9.77 5.29 16.86
C LEU A 35 9.68 4.06 17.78
N ASP A 36 9.86 4.27 19.09
CA ASP A 36 9.78 3.20 20.09
C ASP A 36 8.35 2.87 20.51
N GLN A 37 7.35 3.60 20.00
CA GLN A 37 5.95 3.40 20.36
C GLN A 37 5.36 2.20 19.61
N VAL A 38 4.51 1.43 20.30
CA VAL A 38 3.90 0.19 19.77
C VAL A 38 3.16 0.44 18.46
N TYR A 39 2.44 1.56 18.34
CA TYR A 39 1.69 1.93 17.14
C TYR A 39 2.56 2.32 15.94
N CYS A 40 3.84 2.65 16.15
CA CYS A 40 4.79 2.98 15.09
C CYS A 40 5.67 1.80 14.69
N SER A 41 5.85 0.82 15.57
CA SER A 41 6.77 -0.32 15.37
C SER A 41 6.45 -1.18 14.14
N SER A 42 5.18 -1.28 13.74
CA SER A 42 4.72 -2.18 12.68
C SER A 42 4.76 -1.55 11.29
N THR A 43 4.25 -0.33 11.14
CA THR A 43 4.10 0.34 9.83
C THR A 43 4.92 1.63 9.69
N GLY A 44 5.38 2.22 10.80
CA GLY A 44 5.98 3.56 10.80
C GLY A 44 4.98 4.71 10.60
N PHE A 45 3.67 4.43 10.63
CA PHE A 45 2.61 5.42 10.50
C PHE A 45 1.58 5.28 11.62
N LYS A 46 1.12 6.44 12.12
CA LYS A 46 0.12 6.56 13.16
C LYS A 46 -1.13 7.29 12.67
N GLN A 47 -2.28 6.89 13.21
CA GLN A 47 -3.55 7.57 13.04
C GLN A 47 -4.14 7.89 14.41
N GLU A 48 -4.66 9.10 14.57
CA GLU A 48 -5.40 9.48 15.77
C GLU A 48 -6.80 8.84 15.75
N VAL A 49 -7.16 8.20 16.84
CA VAL A 49 -8.44 7.51 17.03
C VAL A 49 -9.08 7.99 18.33
N ARG A 50 -10.40 8.09 18.32
CA ARG A 50 -11.21 8.38 19.50
C ARG A 50 -11.83 7.07 19.98
N CYS A 51 -11.52 6.69 21.20
CA CYS A 51 -12.03 5.47 21.81
C CYS A 51 -13.11 5.80 22.83
N LEU A 52 -14.19 5.02 22.82
CA LEU A 52 -15.27 5.10 23.81
C LEU A 52 -15.09 3.92 24.77
N ALA A 53 -14.90 4.23 26.06
CA ALA A 53 -14.93 3.22 27.10
C ALA A 53 -16.36 3.10 27.62
N ALA A 54 -16.96 1.90 27.51
CA ALA A 54 -18.22 1.61 28.16
C ALA A 54 -17.99 1.54 29.67
N SER A 55 -18.41 2.57 30.41
CA SER A 55 -18.38 2.53 31.86
C SER A 55 -19.50 1.61 32.37
N HIS A 56 -19.12 0.59 33.16
CA HIS A 56 -20.07 -0.37 33.76
C HIS A 56 -20.91 0.23 34.90
N THR A 57 -20.71 1.50 35.26
CA THR A 57 -21.54 2.18 36.26
C THR A 57 -22.78 2.80 35.60
N ASN A 58 -23.95 2.54 36.18
CA ASN A 58 -25.30 2.98 35.77
C ASN A 58 -25.53 4.50 35.53
N ASN A 59 -24.48 5.32 35.52
CA ASN A 59 -24.54 6.71 35.07
C ASN A 59 -23.97 6.80 33.66
N SER A 60 -24.79 7.32 32.76
CA SER A 60 -24.62 7.43 31.31
C SER A 60 -23.52 8.40 30.86
N ASP A 61 -22.38 8.44 31.54
CA ASP A 61 -21.23 9.24 31.13
C ASP A 61 -20.24 8.31 30.41
N GLN A 62 -20.43 8.17 29.10
CA GLN A 62 -19.43 7.55 28.23
C GLN A 62 -18.16 8.42 28.25
N GLU A 63 -17.09 7.90 28.82
CA GLU A 63 -15.79 8.55 28.75
C GLU A 63 -15.15 8.25 27.39
N SER A 64 -14.85 9.32 26.64
CA SER A 64 -14.12 9.23 25.38
C SER A 64 -12.70 9.73 25.57
N TYR A 65 -11.71 8.95 25.13
CA TYR A 65 -10.30 9.37 25.13
C TYR A 65 -9.71 9.32 23.71
N MET A 66 -8.68 10.13 23.48
CA MET A 66 -7.92 10.13 22.23
C MET A 66 -6.67 9.27 22.39
N THR A 67 -6.35 8.47 21.38
CA THR A 67 -5.11 7.68 21.32
C THR A 67 -4.63 7.51 19.89
N PHE A 68 -3.48 6.87 19.70
CA PHE A 68 -2.91 6.57 18.38
C PHE A 68 -2.95 5.08 18.09
N GLN A 69 -3.25 4.74 16.83
CA GLN A 69 -3.20 3.37 16.33
C GLN A 69 -2.28 3.29 15.11
N SER A 70 -1.64 2.13 14.92
CA SER A 70 -0.88 1.83 13.71
C SER A 70 -1.81 1.84 12.50
N CYS A 71 -1.38 2.50 11.43
CA CYS A 71 -2.15 2.50 10.19
C CYS A 71 -1.23 2.30 8.98
N ALA A 72 -1.80 1.89 7.85
CA ALA A 72 -1.04 1.73 6.60
C ALA A 72 -1.20 2.98 5.73
N GLU A 73 -0.09 3.51 5.24
CA GLU A 73 -0.14 4.55 4.20
C GLU A 73 -0.87 3.97 2.99
N ARG A 74 -2.03 4.55 2.66
CA ARG A 74 -2.69 4.25 1.39
C ARG A 74 -1.86 4.91 0.30
N ALA A 75 -0.90 4.16 -0.24
CA ALA A 75 -0.24 4.52 -1.47
C ALA A 75 -1.33 4.77 -2.52
N SER A 76 -1.34 5.99 -3.09
CA SER A 76 -2.30 6.33 -4.14
C SER A 76 -2.07 5.40 -5.34
N THR A 77 -2.92 4.38 -5.46
CA THR A 77 -2.88 3.36 -6.51
C THR A 77 -2.92 3.99 -7.90
N PHE A 78 -3.51 5.18 -8.01
CA PHE A 78 -3.54 5.97 -9.23
C PHE A 78 -2.15 6.34 -9.75
N SER A 79 -1.21 6.75 -8.89
CA SER A 79 0.14 7.12 -9.33
C SER A 79 0.92 5.90 -9.84
N GLY A 80 0.74 4.75 -9.20
CA GLY A 80 1.34 3.49 -9.64
C GLY A 80 0.80 3.02 -10.99
N LEU A 81 -0.53 3.08 -11.17
CA LEU A 81 -1.20 2.70 -12.42
C LEU A 81 -0.75 3.57 -13.60
N VAL A 82 -0.70 4.90 -13.42
CA VAL A 82 -0.28 5.83 -14.48
C VAL A 82 1.18 5.57 -14.90
N LYS A 83 2.09 5.35 -13.94
CA LYS A 83 3.49 5.02 -14.25
C LYS A 83 3.60 3.70 -15.00
N PHE A 84 2.82 2.70 -14.60
CA PHE A 84 2.78 1.40 -15.27
C PHE A 84 2.28 1.51 -16.71
N GLU A 85 1.16 2.22 -16.95
CA GLU A 85 0.63 2.43 -18.29
C GLU A 85 1.65 3.15 -19.19
N LEU A 86 2.29 4.20 -18.69
CA LEU A 86 3.32 4.93 -19.44
C LEU A 86 4.50 4.03 -19.82
N LEU A 87 4.96 3.18 -18.91
CA LEU A 87 6.02 2.21 -19.20
C LEU A 87 5.59 1.21 -20.28
N MET A 88 4.36 0.70 -20.20
CA MET A 88 3.82 -0.24 -21.20
C MET A 88 3.70 0.39 -22.59
N VAL A 89 3.22 1.65 -22.67
CA VAL A 89 3.16 2.40 -23.93
C VAL A 89 4.55 2.61 -24.53
N LEU A 90 5.54 2.95 -23.69
CA LEU A 90 6.92 3.15 -24.14
C LEU A 90 7.55 1.85 -24.68
N LEU A 91 7.36 0.74 -23.96
CA LEU A 91 7.83 -0.58 -24.40
C LEU A 91 7.14 -1.03 -25.70
N PHE A 92 5.86 -0.73 -25.85
CA PHE A 92 5.12 -0.99 -27.09
C PHE A 92 5.68 -0.17 -28.25
N ALA A 93 5.91 1.13 -28.06
CA ALA A 93 6.46 2.01 -29.08
C ALA A 93 7.87 1.56 -29.54
N ILE A 94 8.72 1.13 -28.61
CA ILE A 94 10.04 0.57 -28.93
C ILE A 94 9.88 -0.70 -29.76
N SER A 95 9.06 -1.65 -29.29
CA SER A 95 8.83 -2.93 -29.97
C SER A 95 8.28 -2.73 -31.39
N PHE A 96 7.30 -1.84 -31.54
CA PHE A 96 6.71 -1.49 -32.83
C PHE A 96 7.73 -0.80 -33.76
N SER A 97 8.58 0.07 -33.23
CA SER A 97 9.67 0.70 -33.98
C SER A 97 10.68 -0.31 -34.50
N PHE A 98 11.05 -1.31 -33.69
CA PHE A 98 11.93 -2.39 -34.14
C PHE A 98 11.27 -3.27 -35.20
N ALA A 99 9.99 -3.64 -35.00
CA ALA A 99 9.24 -4.45 -35.95
C ALA A 99 9.07 -3.74 -37.31
N THR A 100 8.74 -2.45 -37.30
CA THR A 100 8.60 -1.64 -38.53
C THR A 100 9.93 -1.43 -39.23
N LYS A 101 11.04 -1.20 -38.50
CA LYS A 101 12.40 -1.14 -39.09
C LYS A 101 12.79 -2.46 -39.76
N ARG A 102 12.50 -3.61 -39.13
CA ARG A 102 12.74 -4.94 -39.74
C ARG A 102 11.89 -5.15 -40.98
N LYS A 103 10.60 -4.80 -40.94
CA LYS A 103 9.69 -4.90 -42.09
C LYS A 103 10.14 -4.04 -43.27
N LYS A 104 10.55 -2.79 -43.02
CA LYS A 104 11.08 -1.89 -44.07
C LYS A 104 12.35 -2.44 -44.72
N LYS A 105 13.27 -3.02 -43.95
CA LYS A 105 14.48 -3.65 -44.51
C LYS A 105 14.15 -4.84 -45.42
N LEU A 106 13.21 -5.70 -45.01
CA LEU A 106 12.81 -6.86 -45.83
C LEU A 106 12.11 -6.43 -47.13
N LEU A 107 11.24 -5.42 -47.07
CA LEU A 107 10.59 -4.85 -48.26
C LEU A 107 11.59 -4.22 -49.22
N ALA A 108 12.60 -3.50 -48.72
CA ALA A 108 13.65 -2.91 -49.56
C ALA A 108 14.43 -3.98 -50.33
N ILE A 109 14.74 -5.12 -49.70
CA ILE A 109 15.43 -6.24 -50.37
C ILE A 109 14.54 -6.87 -51.46
N GLN A 110 13.24 -7.03 -51.21
CA GLN A 110 12.31 -7.56 -52.21
C GLN A 110 12.15 -6.61 -53.40
N HIS A 111 12.00 -5.30 -53.16
CA HIS A 111 11.93 -4.32 -54.24
C HIS A 111 13.21 -4.26 -55.07
N HIS A 112 14.39 -4.37 -54.45
CA HIS A 112 15.66 -4.44 -55.18
C HIS A 112 15.73 -5.69 -56.07
N ARG A 113 15.30 -6.86 -55.57
CA ARG A 113 15.24 -8.07 -56.39
C ARG A 113 14.27 -7.93 -57.55
N ILE A 114 13.05 -7.43 -57.31
CA ILE A 114 12.04 -7.23 -58.35
C ILE A 114 12.53 -6.25 -59.42
N ALA A 115 13.17 -5.14 -59.03
CA ALA A 115 13.74 -4.18 -59.97
C ALA A 115 14.83 -4.80 -60.87
N SER A 116 15.71 -5.64 -60.30
CA SER A 116 16.75 -6.34 -61.09
C SER A 116 16.19 -7.36 -62.08
N TYR A 117 15.02 -7.94 -61.82
CA TYR A 117 14.35 -8.87 -62.76
C TYR A 117 13.59 -8.15 -63.88
N LEU A 118 13.24 -6.86 -63.71
CA LEU A 118 12.52 -6.06 -64.71
C LEU A 118 13.45 -5.29 -65.66
N SER A 119 14.71 -5.09 -65.27
CA SER A 119 15.72 -4.38 -66.06
C SER A 119 16.54 -5.27 -67.01
N HIS A 120 16.19 -6.56 -67.11
CA HIS A 120 16.92 -7.58 -67.86
C HIS A 120 15.97 -8.32 -68.80
#